data_AF-A0AAV6NJG1-F1
#
_entry.id   AF-A0AAV6NJG1-F1
#
_cell.length_a   1.000
_cell.length_b   1.000
_cell.length_c   1.000
_cell.angle_alpha   90.00
_cell.angle_beta   90.00
_cell.angle_gamma   90.00
#
_symmetry.space_group_name_H-M   'P 1'
#
loop_
_entity.id
_entity.type
_entity.pdbx_description
1 polymer ?
#
loop_
_entity_poly.entity_id
_entity_poly.type
_entity_poly.pdbx_seq_one_letter_code
_entity_poly.pdbx_strand_id
1 'polypeptide(L)'
;MYSGSSDGEGHEAPQRKVPPASSMLWVRNLRRYIGTGTGLGSEALMELETKKILLDIFKEKQRKTAEAGTIPSFYKKKPEEGSISHRVQRLAKYRFLKKQSDLLLNADDLDAMWVCLRENCVIDDATGAEKMNYEDFCHIASVCAEQIGPKCRRFFSPSNFMKFEKDESGRIAILPFYLYVMRTVSLTQARIDMSELDEDSDGFLQPHEMEGYIRGLIPNLAQLRDIPASFVQTYCRIAARKFFFFCDPARRGKACIKKVLLSNCLQELMELHQETEEEVTDTEQAENWFSLTSAQRICDMFLALDKDMNGTLSKQELREYADGTLTEIFIERVFDEHVRRNKGGGNTREMDFDSFLDFVLALENKDTPEGLTYLFRCLDLQGRGYLTTVDIHTLFRDVHQKWIEGGNYELCIEDVRDEIWDMVKPGDPLKITSNDLLNCKQGGTVASMLIDVRGFWAHDNRENLLQEEEEPEEE
;
A
#
# COMPACT_ATOMS: atom_id res chain seq x y z
N MET A 1 58.32 56.84 35.74
CA MET A 1 59.74 56.42 35.83
C MET A 1 59.98 55.41 34.72
N TYR A 2 60.98 55.70 33.87
CA TYR A 2 61.58 54.86 32.81
C TYR A 2 60.63 54.30 31.73
N SER A 3 60.54 54.81 30.49
CA SER A 3 61.55 55.16 29.46
C SER A 3 62.52 54.03 29.12
N GLY A 4 62.37 53.47 27.92
CA GLY A 4 63.28 52.51 27.31
C GLY A 4 62.91 52.25 25.85
N SER A 5 63.33 53.16 24.97
CA SER A 5 63.43 52.97 23.51
C SER A 5 64.34 51.80 23.16
N SER A 6 64.01 51.11 22.07
CA SER A 6 65.03 50.62 21.13
C SER A 6 64.48 50.81 19.72
N ASP A 7 65.12 51.70 18.97
CA ASP A 7 64.87 51.98 17.56
C ASP A 7 65.22 50.77 16.69
N GLY A 8 64.50 50.64 15.58
CA GLY A 8 64.79 49.73 14.49
C GLY A 8 64.04 50.18 13.25
N GLU A 9 64.74 50.89 12.37
CA GLU A 9 64.27 51.42 11.09
C GLU A 9 63.59 50.36 10.22
N GLY A 10 62.43 50.70 9.65
CA GLY A 10 61.75 49.89 8.65
C GLY A 10 61.05 50.78 7.63
N HIS A 11 61.63 50.89 6.44
CA HIS A 11 61.05 51.56 5.28
C HIS A 11 59.62 51.05 4.99
N GLU A 12 58.61 51.93 5.05
CA GLU A 12 57.30 51.66 4.45
C GLU A 12 57.40 51.73 2.92
N ALA A 13 57.48 50.56 2.29
CA ALA A 13 57.14 50.40 0.87
C ALA A 13 55.60 50.32 0.72
N PRO A 14 55.01 50.93 -0.33
CA PRO A 14 53.56 50.92 -0.48
C PRO A 14 53.06 49.49 -0.76
N GLN A 15 52.29 48.93 0.16
CA GLN A 15 51.63 47.64 -0.02
C GLN A 15 50.67 47.70 -1.22
N ARG A 16 51.08 47.10 -2.35
CA ARG A 16 50.20 46.82 -3.48
C ARG A 16 49.12 45.84 -3.03
N LYS A 17 47.88 46.32 -2.85
CA LYS A 17 46.71 45.46 -2.67
C LYS A 17 46.59 44.53 -3.88
N VAL A 18 46.77 43.23 -3.67
CA VAL A 18 46.54 42.21 -4.70
C VAL A 18 45.04 42.22 -5.03
N PRO A 19 44.65 42.44 -6.30
CA PRO A 19 43.25 42.40 -6.69
C PRO A 19 42.65 41.00 -6.43
N PRO A 20 41.37 40.90 -6.03
CA PRO A 20 40.72 39.60 -5.83
C PRO A 20 40.86 38.74 -7.08
N ALA A 21 41.07 37.42 -6.92
CA ALA A 21 41.42 36.49 -8.02
C ALA A 21 40.52 36.61 -9.28
N SER A 22 39.26 37.04 -9.13
CA SER A 22 38.31 37.30 -10.23
C SER A 22 38.68 38.48 -11.16
N SER A 23 39.57 39.37 -10.73
CA SER A 23 39.96 40.60 -11.44
C SER A 23 41.30 40.50 -12.17
N MET A 24 42.02 39.39 -12.00
CA MET A 24 43.27 39.14 -12.69
C MET A 24 43.05 38.91 -14.19
N LEU A 25 43.90 39.52 -15.02
CA LEU A 25 43.78 39.53 -16.48
C LEU A 25 43.77 38.11 -17.07
N TRP A 26 44.59 37.21 -16.51
CA TRP A 26 44.66 35.81 -16.95
C TRP A 26 43.38 35.03 -16.59
N VAL A 27 42.74 35.29 -15.44
CA VAL A 27 41.45 34.68 -15.06
C VAL A 27 40.33 35.16 -15.99
N ARG A 28 40.34 36.44 -16.38
CA ARG A 28 39.43 36.98 -17.39
C ARG A 28 39.65 36.37 -18.77
N ASN A 29 40.91 36.23 -19.19
CA ASN A 29 41.27 35.62 -20.47
C ASN A 29 40.95 34.13 -20.49
N LEU A 30 41.16 33.40 -19.40
CA LEU A 30 40.80 31.99 -19.27
C LEU A 30 39.28 31.80 -19.30
N ARG A 31 38.51 32.63 -18.58
CA ARG A 31 37.03 32.62 -18.68
C ARG A 31 36.56 32.94 -20.09
N ARG A 32 37.22 33.86 -20.78
CA ARG A 32 36.92 34.19 -22.18
C ARG A 32 37.23 33.02 -23.09
N TYR A 33 38.39 32.38 -22.96
CA TYR A 33 38.82 31.23 -23.76
C TYR A 33 37.94 30.00 -23.57
N ILE A 34 37.59 29.68 -22.32
CA ILE A 34 36.62 28.62 -22.00
C ILE A 34 35.24 28.99 -22.55
N GLY A 35 34.82 30.26 -22.39
CA GLY A 35 33.54 30.75 -22.88
C GLY A 35 33.40 30.84 -24.40
N THR A 36 34.51 30.93 -25.15
CA THR A 36 34.52 30.93 -26.63
C THR A 36 34.47 29.53 -27.23
N GLY A 37 34.66 28.47 -26.42
CA GLY A 37 34.66 27.08 -26.90
C GLY A 37 35.84 26.68 -27.79
N THR A 38 36.73 27.63 -28.11
CA THR A 38 37.90 27.43 -28.97
C THR A 38 38.88 26.46 -28.33
N GLY A 39 39.10 25.30 -28.95
CA GLY A 39 40.04 24.27 -28.49
C GLY A 39 39.49 23.26 -27.47
N LEU A 40 38.18 23.28 -27.18
CA LEU A 40 37.52 22.29 -26.34
C LEU A 40 37.15 21.03 -27.16
N GLY A 41 37.28 19.85 -26.55
CA GLY A 41 36.76 18.60 -27.12
C GLY A 41 35.22 18.63 -27.22
N SER A 42 34.64 17.74 -28.04
CA SER A 42 33.19 17.71 -28.31
C SER A 42 32.34 17.57 -27.04
N GLU A 43 32.83 16.80 -26.06
CA GLU A 43 32.17 16.59 -24.76
C GLU A 43 32.13 17.87 -23.92
N ALA A 44 33.26 18.59 -23.82
CA ALA A 44 33.34 19.83 -23.06
C ALA A 44 32.52 20.97 -23.70
N LEU A 45 32.41 20.99 -25.03
CA LEU A 45 31.50 21.89 -25.75
C LEU A 45 30.03 21.58 -25.44
N MET A 46 29.65 20.30 -25.44
CA MET A 46 28.31 19.84 -25.12
C MET A 46 27.92 20.19 -23.68
N GLU A 47 28.82 20.03 -22.71
CA GLU A 47 28.58 20.43 -21.32
C GLU A 47 28.36 21.95 -21.18
N LEU A 48 29.17 22.75 -21.89
CA LEU A 48 29.07 24.21 -21.84
C LEU A 48 27.75 24.70 -22.44
N GLU A 49 27.33 24.11 -23.56
CA GLU A 49 26.04 24.37 -24.19
C GLU A 49 24.88 23.94 -23.29
N THR A 50 24.95 22.74 -22.69
CA THR A 50 23.94 22.25 -21.73
C THR A 50 23.79 23.19 -20.54
N LYS A 51 24.91 23.64 -19.96
CA LYS A 51 24.92 24.58 -18.84
C LYS A 51 24.29 25.92 -19.21
N LYS A 52 24.53 26.40 -20.43
CA LYS A 52 23.92 27.63 -20.95
C LYS A 52 22.39 27.48 -21.07
N ILE A 53 21.92 26.39 -21.70
CA ILE A 53 20.49 26.10 -21.85
C ILE A 53 19.80 26.04 -20.48
N LEU A 54 20.36 25.31 -19.52
CA LEU A 54 19.81 25.20 -18.17
C LEU A 54 19.75 26.54 -17.43
N LEU A 55 20.77 27.40 -17.61
CA LEU A 55 20.81 28.73 -17.00
C LEU A 55 19.74 29.65 -17.57
N ASP A 56 19.50 29.60 -18.88
CA ASP A 56 18.48 30.41 -19.55
C ASP A 56 17.07 29.97 -19.12
N ILE A 57 16.81 28.65 -19.04
CA ILE A 57 15.56 28.11 -18.48
C ILE A 57 15.34 28.57 -17.04
N PHE A 58 16.39 28.55 -16.19
CA PHE A 58 16.30 29.00 -14.81
C PHE A 58 15.96 30.49 -14.69
N LYS A 59 16.62 31.35 -15.49
CA LYS A 59 16.35 32.80 -15.52
C LYS A 59 14.94 33.10 -16.00
N GLU A 60 14.46 32.40 -17.02
CA GLU A 60 13.08 32.55 -17.51
C GLU A 60 12.07 32.17 -16.42
N LYS A 61 12.31 31.09 -15.69
CA LYS A 61 11.45 30.66 -14.59
C LYS A 61 11.43 31.66 -13.44
N GLN A 62 12.58 32.24 -13.08
CA GLN A 62 12.66 33.32 -12.09
C GLN A 62 11.85 34.53 -12.52
N ARG A 63 11.97 34.95 -13.79
CA ARG A 63 11.19 36.05 -14.35
C ARG A 63 9.68 35.80 -14.26
N LYS A 64 9.22 34.62 -14.71
CA LYS A 64 7.80 34.22 -14.62
C LYS A 64 7.29 34.16 -13.18
N THR A 65 8.13 33.72 -12.24
CA THR A 65 7.77 33.67 -10.80
C THR A 65 7.65 35.08 -10.22
N ALA A 66 8.54 36.00 -10.60
CA ALA A 66 8.45 37.40 -10.19
C ALA A 66 7.21 38.09 -10.80
N GLU A 67 6.85 37.76 -12.04
CA GLU A 67 5.66 38.27 -12.73
C GLU A 67 4.34 37.73 -12.13
N ALA A 68 4.33 36.48 -11.64
CA ALA A 68 3.13 35.83 -11.09
C ALA A 68 2.73 36.33 -9.68
N GLY A 69 3.56 37.13 -9.02
CA GLY A 69 3.30 37.66 -7.68
C GLY A 69 3.22 36.57 -6.60
N THR A 70 2.41 36.81 -5.56
CA THR A 70 2.32 35.97 -4.35
C THR A 70 1.41 34.75 -4.49
N ILE A 71 0.73 34.56 -5.63
CA ILE A 71 -0.21 33.45 -5.81
C ILE A 71 0.57 32.19 -6.19
N PRO A 72 0.54 31.13 -5.36
CA PRO A 72 1.22 29.88 -5.69
C PRO A 72 0.67 29.27 -6.98
N SER A 73 1.55 28.74 -7.81
CA SER A 73 1.15 27.92 -8.96
C SER A 73 0.51 26.62 -8.45
N PHE A 74 -0.82 26.52 -8.56
CA PHE A 74 -1.59 25.33 -8.15
C PHE A 74 -1.55 24.20 -9.19
N TYR A 75 -1.19 24.50 -10.42
CA TYR A 75 -1.04 23.53 -11.50
C TYR A 75 0.31 23.70 -12.18
N LYS A 76 1.06 22.61 -12.24
CA LYS A 76 2.27 22.48 -13.05
C LYS A 76 2.00 21.42 -14.10
N LYS A 77 1.93 21.83 -15.37
CA LYS A 77 1.78 20.91 -16.49
C LYS A 77 2.92 19.87 -16.41
N LYS A 78 2.56 18.58 -16.46
CA LYS A 78 3.55 17.50 -16.54
C LYS A 78 4.43 17.69 -17.78
N PRO A 79 5.74 17.42 -17.71
CA PRO A 79 6.60 17.49 -18.88
C PRO A 79 6.10 16.56 -19.98
N GLU A 80 6.18 17.01 -21.23
CA GLU A 80 5.85 16.16 -22.37
C GLU A 80 6.87 15.01 -22.48
N GLU A 81 6.39 13.83 -22.85
CA GLU A 81 7.24 12.65 -22.97
C GLU A 81 8.38 12.91 -23.97
N GLY A 82 9.57 12.39 -23.67
CA GLY A 82 10.78 12.64 -24.46
C GLY A 82 11.41 14.04 -24.30
N SER A 83 10.72 15.04 -23.72
CA SER A 83 11.26 16.40 -23.53
C SER A 83 12.47 16.45 -22.59
N ILE A 84 13.28 17.51 -22.68
CA ILE A 84 14.41 17.73 -21.76
C ILE A 84 13.92 17.80 -20.31
N SER A 85 12.80 18.47 -20.05
CA SER A 85 12.23 18.56 -18.71
C SER A 85 11.82 17.18 -18.17
N HIS A 86 11.26 16.32 -19.02
CA HIS A 86 10.93 14.94 -18.65
C HIS A 86 12.19 14.13 -18.32
N ARG A 87 13.23 14.22 -19.15
CA ARG A 87 14.52 13.53 -18.93
C ARG A 87 15.22 14.00 -17.65
N VAL A 88 15.23 15.31 -17.39
CA VAL A 88 15.80 15.90 -16.17
C VAL A 88 15.02 15.46 -14.94
N GLN A 89 13.68 15.43 -15.00
CA GLN A 89 12.85 14.93 -13.90
C GLN A 89 13.14 13.45 -13.61
N ARG A 90 13.19 12.60 -14.63
CA ARG A 90 13.53 11.18 -14.48
C ARG A 90 14.91 10.98 -13.86
N LEU A 91 15.93 11.71 -14.34
CA LEU A 91 17.28 11.62 -13.77
C LEU A 91 17.33 12.12 -12.32
N ALA A 92 16.61 13.20 -12.00
CA ALA A 92 16.51 13.72 -10.64
C ALA A 92 15.82 12.72 -9.70
N LYS A 93 14.71 12.10 -10.16
CA LYS A 93 14.01 11.01 -9.46
C LYS A 93 14.95 9.85 -9.19
N TYR A 94 15.60 9.32 -10.23
CA TYR A 94 16.55 8.21 -10.08
C TYR A 94 17.66 8.53 -9.07
N ARG A 95 18.31 9.70 -9.17
CA ARG A 95 19.37 10.11 -8.23
C ARG A 95 18.85 10.26 -6.81
N PHE A 96 17.63 10.78 -6.64
CA PHE A 96 17.00 10.92 -5.34
C PHE A 96 16.71 9.55 -4.72
N LEU A 97 16.07 8.64 -5.46
CA LEU A 97 15.72 7.30 -4.99
C LEU A 97 16.95 6.46 -4.71
N LYS A 98 17.96 6.50 -5.59
CA LYS A 98 19.26 5.87 -5.34
C LYS A 98 19.90 6.36 -4.04
N LYS A 99 19.92 7.68 -3.82
CA LYS A 99 20.42 8.24 -2.55
C LYS A 99 19.61 7.77 -1.34
N GLN A 100 18.29 7.58 -1.46
CA GLN A 100 17.48 7.02 -0.38
C GLN A 100 17.79 5.55 -0.14
N SER A 101 18.01 4.77 -1.20
CA SER A 101 18.38 3.36 -1.11
C SER A 101 19.77 3.16 -0.48
N ASP A 102 20.76 3.97 -0.87
CA ASP A 102 22.11 3.96 -0.29
C ASP A 102 22.12 4.25 1.23
N LEU A 103 21.06 4.88 1.73
CA LEU A 103 20.87 5.20 3.14
C LEU A 103 20.24 4.03 3.93
N LEU A 104 19.78 2.96 3.29
CA LEU A 104 19.19 1.80 3.97
C LEU A 104 20.24 0.82 4.50
N LEU A 105 19.82 0.06 5.51
CA LEU A 105 20.57 -1.10 5.98
C LEU A 105 20.27 -2.26 5.02
N ASN A 106 21.29 -2.94 4.53
CA ASN A 106 21.15 -4.19 3.78
C ASN A 106 21.03 -5.38 4.75
N ALA A 107 20.96 -6.61 4.22
CA ALA A 107 20.87 -7.82 5.03
C ALA A 107 22.07 -7.96 6.00
N ASP A 108 23.30 -7.84 5.49
CA ASP A 108 24.51 -7.93 6.30
C ASP A 108 24.55 -6.88 7.43
N ASP A 109 24.08 -5.66 7.16
CA ASP A 109 24.00 -4.59 8.15
C ASP A 109 22.98 -4.90 9.24
N LEU A 110 21.84 -5.49 8.88
CA LEU A 110 20.80 -5.90 9.82
C LEU A 110 21.31 -7.05 10.70
N ASP A 111 21.97 -8.04 10.12
CA ASP A 111 22.58 -9.15 10.85
C ASP A 111 23.68 -8.66 11.81
N ALA A 112 24.56 -7.78 11.33
CA ALA A 112 25.58 -7.15 12.19
C ALA A 112 24.96 -6.36 13.35
N MET A 113 23.85 -5.65 13.11
CA MET A 113 23.14 -4.92 14.15
C MET A 113 22.48 -5.86 15.16
N TRP A 114 21.93 -6.99 14.71
CA TRP A 114 21.38 -8.02 15.58
C TRP A 114 22.45 -8.61 16.51
N VAL A 115 23.61 -8.96 15.96
CA VAL A 115 24.76 -9.42 16.74
C VAL A 115 25.17 -8.37 17.77
N CYS A 116 25.31 -7.10 17.35
CA CYS A 116 25.64 -6.00 18.27
C CYS A 116 24.63 -5.87 19.41
N LEU A 117 23.33 -5.98 19.12
CA LEU A 117 22.29 -5.90 20.15
C LEU A 117 22.42 -7.03 21.17
N ARG A 118 22.63 -8.28 20.71
CA ARG A 118 22.75 -9.44 21.60
C ARG A 118 24.00 -9.43 22.46
N GLU A 119 25.15 -9.03 21.89
CA GLU A 119 26.43 -8.99 22.62
C GLU A 119 26.47 -7.94 23.72
N ASN A 120 25.62 -6.92 23.64
CA ASN A 120 25.63 -5.76 24.54
C ASN A 120 24.32 -5.61 25.34
N CYS A 121 23.46 -6.65 25.33
CA CYS A 121 22.24 -6.66 26.12
C CYS A 121 22.47 -7.22 27.53
N VAL A 122 21.52 -6.95 28.41
CA VAL A 122 21.38 -7.57 29.73
C VAL A 122 20.31 -8.65 29.63
N ILE A 123 20.63 -9.86 30.06
CA ILE A 123 19.66 -10.95 30.19
C ILE A 123 18.96 -10.81 31.53
N ASP A 124 17.64 -10.79 31.51
CA ASP A 124 16.82 -10.74 32.71
C ASP A 124 16.79 -12.12 33.40
N ASP A 125 17.38 -12.22 34.60
CA ASP A 125 17.54 -13.51 35.30
C ASP A 125 16.21 -14.23 35.59
N ALA A 126 15.10 -13.50 35.71
CA ALA A 126 13.80 -14.08 36.05
C ALA A 126 13.05 -14.60 34.82
N THR A 127 13.20 -13.93 33.68
CA THR A 127 12.42 -14.20 32.45
C THR A 127 13.24 -14.75 31.29
N GLY A 128 14.58 -14.68 31.37
CA GLY A 128 15.50 -14.99 30.27
C GLY A 128 15.47 -13.96 29.13
N ALA A 129 14.74 -12.85 29.27
CA ALA A 129 14.56 -11.87 28.20
C ALA A 129 15.81 -11.01 27.99
N GLU A 130 16.23 -10.87 26.73
CA GLU A 130 17.31 -9.98 26.30
C GLU A 130 16.82 -8.52 26.26
N LYS A 131 17.39 -7.66 27.11
CA LYS A 131 16.95 -6.27 27.32
C LYS A 131 18.11 -5.27 27.30
N MET A 132 17.81 -4.00 27.08
CA MET A 132 18.81 -2.91 27.16
C MET A 132 18.22 -1.67 27.83
N ASN A 133 19.00 -1.01 28.69
CA ASN A 133 18.65 0.32 29.22
C ASN A 133 19.06 1.42 28.21
N TYR A 134 18.87 2.69 28.57
CA TYR A 134 19.20 3.80 27.68
C TYR A 134 20.72 4.04 27.50
N GLU A 135 21.53 3.73 28.51
CA GLU A 135 23.00 3.81 28.40
C GLU A 135 23.53 2.73 27.45
N ASP A 136 23.04 1.49 27.59
CA ASP A 136 23.31 0.37 26.68
C ASP A 136 22.90 0.74 25.25
N PHE A 137 21.71 1.31 25.08
CA PHE A 137 21.22 1.79 23.78
C PHE A 137 22.16 2.81 23.12
N CYS A 138 22.71 3.76 23.89
CA CYS A 138 23.70 4.72 23.39
C CYS A 138 25.06 4.08 23.09
N HIS A 139 25.47 3.09 23.88
CA HIS A 139 26.70 2.34 23.64
C HIS A 139 26.60 1.53 22.35
N ILE A 140 25.54 0.73 22.22
CA ILE A 140 25.22 -0.07 21.02
C ILE A 140 25.15 0.82 19.79
N ALA A 141 24.53 2.00 19.88
CA ALA A 141 24.51 2.96 18.78
C ALA A 141 25.91 3.36 18.29
N SER A 142 26.87 3.47 19.21
CA SER A 142 28.26 3.82 18.90
C SER A 142 28.96 2.63 18.22
N VAL A 143 28.81 1.42 18.76
CA VAL A 143 29.36 0.18 18.20
C VAL A 143 28.81 -0.08 16.80
N CYS A 144 27.48 0.00 16.62
CA CYS A 144 26.86 -0.14 15.31
C CYS A 144 27.33 0.95 14.34
N ALA A 145 27.58 2.18 14.78
CA ALA A 145 28.07 3.24 13.90
C ALA A 145 29.51 3.00 13.43
N GLU A 146 30.33 2.31 14.22
CA GLU A 146 31.69 1.92 13.85
C GLU A 146 31.70 0.71 12.89
N GLN A 147 30.86 -0.30 13.15
CA GLN A 147 30.83 -1.53 12.35
C GLN A 147 30.05 -1.38 11.03
N ILE A 148 28.87 -0.75 11.08
CA ILE A 148 27.92 -0.64 9.95
C ILE A 148 28.04 0.72 9.25
N GLY A 149 28.48 1.74 9.98
CA GLY A 149 28.59 3.11 9.51
C GLY A 149 27.44 4.03 9.94
N PRO A 150 27.46 5.31 9.51
CA PRO A 150 26.61 6.36 10.10
C PRO A 150 25.11 6.20 9.82
N LYS A 151 24.72 5.33 8.88
CA LYS A 151 23.33 5.14 8.48
C LYS A 151 22.45 4.54 9.59
N CYS A 152 23.02 3.73 10.50
CA CYS A 152 22.29 3.11 11.61
C CYS A 152 21.87 4.12 12.69
N ARG A 153 22.58 5.26 12.83
CA ARG A 153 22.35 6.26 13.88
C ARG A 153 20.92 6.81 13.92
N ARG A 154 20.20 6.81 12.78
CA ARG A 154 18.81 7.26 12.71
C ARG A 154 17.86 6.41 13.57
N PHE A 155 18.19 5.14 13.78
CA PHE A 155 17.39 4.21 14.58
C PHE A 155 17.63 4.41 16.07
N PHE A 156 18.84 4.83 16.44
CA PHE A 156 19.26 5.06 17.82
C PHE A 156 19.00 6.49 18.31
N SER A 157 17.76 6.98 18.17
CA SER A 157 17.35 8.27 18.72
C SER A 157 16.62 8.12 20.06
N PRO A 158 16.68 9.12 20.97
CA PRO A 158 15.91 9.09 22.22
C PRO A 158 14.41 8.89 21.96
N SER A 159 13.89 9.54 20.92
CA SER A 159 12.48 9.40 20.51
C SER A 159 12.12 7.98 20.09
N ASN A 160 13.05 7.21 19.50
CA ASN A 160 12.79 5.81 19.16
C ASN A 160 12.84 4.92 20.40
N PHE A 161 13.82 5.10 21.30
CA PHE A 161 13.86 4.38 22.57
C PHE A 161 12.55 4.55 23.36
N MET A 162 12.01 5.77 23.35
CA MET A 162 10.76 6.07 24.06
C MET A 162 9.50 5.42 23.46
N LYS A 163 9.55 4.84 22.26
CA LYS A 163 8.39 4.13 21.66
C LYS A 163 8.10 2.78 22.29
N PHE A 164 9.10 2.15 22.90
CA PHE A 164 8.98 0.79 23.42
C PHE A 164 8.52 0.82 24.88
N GLU A 165 7.83 -0.24 25.28
CA GLU A 165 7.47 -0.45 26.68
C GLU A 165 8.74 -0.65 27.51
N LYS A 166 8.79 -0.01 28.68
CA LYS A 166 9.92 -0.14 29.61
C LYS A 166 9.47 -0.94 30.82
N ASP A 167 10.36 -1.79 31.31
CA ASP A 167 10.16 -2.42 32.61
C ASP A 167 10.42 -1.44 33.77
N GLU A 168 10.26 -1.92 35.00
CA GLU A 168 10.48 -1.13 36.23
C GLU A 168 11.90 -0.55 36.33
N SER A 169 12.88 -1.15 35.64
CA SER A 169 14.27 -0.70 35.58
C SER A 169 14.55 0.22 34.40
N GLY A 170 13.52 0.62 33.64
CA GLY A 170 13.67 1.49 32.47
C GLY A 170 14.27 0.80 31.24
N ARG A 171 14.25 -0.54 31.18
CA ARG A 171 14.85 -1.33 30.09
C ARG A 171 13.80 -1.69 29.04
N ILE A 172 14.22 -1.80 27.78
CA ILE A 172 13.40 -2.25 26.66
C ILE A 172 13.92 -3.59 26.12
N ALA A 173 13.03 -4.45 25.62
CA ALA A 173 13.43 -5.70 24.98
C ALA A 173 14.12 -5.43 23.62
N ILE A 174 15.21 -6.15 23.33
CA ILE A 174 15.99 -5.90 22.10
C ILE A 174 15.31 -6.42 20.84
N LEU A 175 14.56 -7.53 20.93
CA LEU A 175 13.88 -8.13 19.77
C LEU A 175 12.80 -7.21 19.18
N PRO A 176 11.86 -6.64 19.96
CA PRO A 176 10.92 -5.65 19.44
C PRO A 176 11.59 -4.43 18.80
N PHE A 177 12.71 -3.97 19.36
CA PHE A 177 13.49 -2.88 18.77
C PHE A 177 14.10 -3.29 17.42
N TYR A 178 14.71 -4.47 17.34
CA TYR A 178 15.27 -5.00 16.10
C TYR A 178 14.20 -5.15 15.00
N LEU A 179 13.05 -5.75 15.33
CA LEU A 179 11.91 -5.87 14.41
C LEU A 179 11.38 -4.51 13.94
N TYR A 180 11.38 -3.50 14.81
CA TYR A 180 11.06 -2.13 14.40
C TYR A 180 12.04 -1.58 13.36
N VAL A 181 13.35 -1.83 13.52
CA VAL A 181 14.35 -1.40 12.54
C VAL A 181 14.15 -2.12 11.21
N MET A 182 14.02 -3.46 11.25
CA MET A 182 13.74 -4.26 10.06
C MET A 182 12.50 -3.75 9.33
N ARG A 183 11.36 -3.61 10.02
CA ARG A 183 10.11 -3.12 9.44
C ARG A 183 10.26 -1.72 8.85
N THR A 184 11.01 -0.83 9.51
CA THR A 184 11.26 0.53 9.00
C THR A 184 12.08 0.49 7.71
N VAL A 185 13.10 -0.37 7.65
CA VAL A 185 13.91 -0.57 6.44
C VAL A 185 13.05 -1.14 5.32
N SER A 186 12.31 -2.23 5.56
CA SER A 186 11.47 -2.90 4.56
C SER A 186 10.37 -1.97 4.01
N LEU A 187 9.67 -1.22 4.86
CA LEU A 187 8.66 -0.25 4.40
C LEU A 187 9.28 0.91 3.61
N THR A 188 10.50 1.32 3.97
CA THR A 188 11.21 2.38 3.22
C THR A 188 11.69 1.86 1.87
N GLN A 189 12.18 0.61 1.80
CA GLN A 189 12.56 -0.05 0.55
C GLN A 189 11.34 -0.22 -0.35
N ALA A 190 10.23 -0.77 0.15
CA ALA A 190 8.98 -0.89 -0.59
C ALA A 190 8.49 0.46 -1.13
N ARG A 191 8.62 1.53 -0.35
CA ARG A 191 8.30 2.89 -0.81
C ARG A 191 9.19 3.33 -1.96
N ILE A 192 10.49 3.05 -1.89
CA ILE A 192 11.45 3.39 -2.95
C ILE A 192 11.08 2.61 -4.21
N ASP A 193 10.88 1.30 -4.11
CA ASP A 193 10.57 0.41 -5.25
C ASP A 193 9.28 0.82 -5.96
N MET A 194 8.20 1.04 -5.20
CA MET A 194 6.94 1.56 -5.75
C MET A 194 7.15 2.94 -6.38
N SER A 195 7.95 3.81 -5.74
CA SER A 195 8.23 5.13 -6.29
C SER A 195 9.05 5.02 -7.57
N GLU A 196 9.91 4.03 -7.76
CA GLU A 196 10.64 3.81 -9.02
C GLU A 196 9.68 3.50 -10.17
N LEU A 197 8.65 2.68 -9.89
CA LEU A 197 7.62 2.25 -10.82
C LEU A 197 6.57 3.32 -11.14
N ASP A 198 6.33 4.31 -10.27
CA ASP A 198 5.44 5.46 -10.52
C ASP A 198 5.97 6.33 -11.67
N GLU A 199 5.58 6.05 -12.91
CA GLU A 199 6.15 6.65 -14.11
C GLU A 199 5.95 8.16 -14.16
N ASP A 200 4.81 8.64 -13.66
CA ASP A 200 4.39 10.03 -13.77
C ASP A 200 4.66 10.88 -12.51
N SER A 201 5.18 10.25 -11.46
CA SER A 201 5.59 10.83 -10.18
C SER A 201 4.45 11.54 -9.44
N ASP A 202 3.21 11.05 -9.54
CA ASP A 202 2.06 11.60 -8.81
C ASP A 202 1.82 10.96 -7.43
N GLY A 203 2.61 9.94 -7.07
CA GLY A 203 2.52 9.22 -5.80
C GLY A 203 1.43 8.14 -5.78
N PHE A 204 0.91 7.76 -6.95
CA PHE A 204 -0.03 6.67 -7.14
C PHE A 204 0.56 5.62 -8.09
N LEU A 205 0.08 4.39 -7.93
CA LEU A 205 0.36 3.29 -8.84
C LEU A 205 -0.87 3.00 -9.69
N GLN A 206 -0.64 2.84 -10.98
CA GLN A 206 -1.56 2.26 -11.96
C GLN A 206 -1.55 0.73 -11.85
N PRO A 207 -2.57 0.03 -12.40
CA PRO A 207 -2.64 -1.44 -12.32
C PRO A 207 -1.37 -2.15 -12.81
N HIS A 208 -0.86 -1.77 -13.97
CA HIS A 208 0.36 -2.37 -14.54
C HIS A 208 1.64 -2.07 -13.73
N GLU A 209 1.72 -0.91 -13.06
CA GLU A 209 2.83 -0.57 -12.16
C GLU A 209 2.78 -1.42 -10.88
N MET A 210 1.57 -1.63 -10.34
CA MET A 210 1.36 -2.54 -9.20
C MET A 210 1.69 -4.00 -9.56
N GLU A 211 1.25 -4.48 -10.71
CA GLU A 211 1.64 -5.79 -11.23
C GLU A 211 3.16 -5.90 -11.38
N GLY A 212 3.81 -4.83 -11.87
CA GLY A 212 5.26 -4.76 -11.97
C GLY A 212 5.96 -4.86 -10.62
N TYR A 213 5.44 -4.18 -9.60
CA TYR A 213 5.94 -4.26 -8.23
C TYR A 213 5.83 -5.68 -7.67
N ILE A 214 4.64 -6.28 -7.75
CA ILE A 214 4.38 -7.64 -7.26
C ILE A 214 5.27 -8.65 -7.98
N ARG A 215 5.40 -8.55 -9.32
CA ARG A 215 6.27 -9.41 -10.11
C ARG A 215 7.73 -9.33 -9.67
N GLY A 216 8.20 -8.14 -9.31
CA GLY A 216 9.55 -7.92 -8.79
C GLY A 216 9.80 -8.54 -7.41
N LEU A 217 8.74 -8.72 -6.60
CA LEU A 217 8.84 -9.32 -5.28
C LEU A 217 8.85 -10.85 -5.29
N ILE A 218 8.14 -11.49 -6.23
CA ILE A 218 7.97 -12.95 -6.31
C ILE A 218 9.26 -13.75 -6.03
N PRO A 219 10.44 -13.44 -6.60
CA PRO A 219 11.66 -14.23 -6.35
C PRO A 219 12.10 -14.26 -4.87
N ASN A 220 11.71 -13.24 -4.10
CA ASN A 220 12.06 -13.08 -2.68
C ASN A 220 10.96 -13.61 -1.74
N LEU A 221 9.79 -13.96 -2.27
CA LEU A 221 8.69 -14.55 -1.51
C LEU A 221 8.83 -16.07 -1.54
N ALA A 222 9.23 -16.68 -0.42
CA ALA A 222 9.54 -18.11 -0.34
C ALA A 222 8.40 -18.98 -0.90
N GLN A 223 7.16 -18.69 -0.51
CA GLN A 223 5.96 -19.43 -0.92
C GLN A 223 5.56 -19.23 -2.39
N LEU A 224 6.17 -18.28 -3.10
CA LEU A 224 5.87 -18.00 -4.51
C LEU A 224 7.06 -18.22 -5.44
N ARG A 225 8.22 -18.62 -4.91
CA ARG A 225 9.47 -18.70 -5.68
C ARG A 225 9.35 -19.67 -6.86
N ASP A 226 8.61 -20.76 -6.68
CA ASP A 226 8.43 -21.82 -7.68
C ASP A 226 7.12 -21.71 -8.48
N ILE A 227 6.51 -20.51 -8.50
CA ILE A 227 5.32 -20.26 -9.30
C ILE A 227 5.58 -20.55 -10.80
N PRO A 228 4.68 -21.27 -11.50
CA PRO A 228 4.83 -21.50 -12.93
C PRO A 228 4.90 -20.19 -13.72
N ALA A 229 5.89 -20.07 -14.61
CA ALA A 229 6.12 -18.84 -15.39
C ALA A 229 4.89 -18.40 -16.21
N SER A 230 4.08 -19.35 -16.69
CA SER A 230 2.81 -19.09 -17.39
C SER A 230 1.73 -18.46 -16.49
N PHE A 231 1.81 -18.69 -15.17
CA PHE A 231 0.82 -18.23 -14.19
C PHE A 231 1.19 -16.89 -13.54
N VAL A 232 2.46 -16.47 -13.58
CA VAL A 232 2.95 -15.23 -12.97
C VAL A 232 2.11 -14.01 -13.35
N GLN A 233 1.73 -13.87 -14.61
CA GLN A 233 0.91 -12.74 -15.06
C GLN A 233 -0.48 -12.74 -14.41
N THR A 234 -1.13 -13.91 -14.36
CA THR A 234 -2.45 -14.08 -13.74
C THR A 234 -2.38 -13.81 -12.24
N TYR A 235 -1.36 -14.37 -11.56
CA TYR A 235 -1.12 -14.10 -10.14
C TYR A 235 -0.95 -12.61 -9.85
N CYS A 236 -0.10 -11.91 -10.61
CA CYS A 236 0.12 -10.48 -10.44
C CYS A 236 -1.18 -9.69 -10.60
N ARG A 237 -2.03 -10.07 -11.57
CA ARG A 237 -3.35 -9.45 -11.79
C ARG A 237 -4.27 -9.65 -10.59
N ILE A 238 -4.37 -10.87 -10.06
CA ILE A 238 -5.20 -11.20 -8.88
C ILE A 238 -4.73 -10.40 -7.66
N ALA A 239 -3.43 -10.45 -7.36
CA ALA A 239 -2.83 -9.76 -6.23
C ALA A 239 -2.96 -8.24 -6.35
N ALA A 240 -2.72 -7.68 -7.54
CA ALA A 240 -2.92 -6.26 -7.80
C ALA A 240 -4.39 -5.87 -7.56
N ARG A 241 -5.35 -6.70 -8.01
CA ARG A 241 -6.78 -6.41 -7.81
C ARG A 241 -7.15 -6.26 -6.34
N LYS A 242 -6.63 -7.12 -5.46
CA LYS A 242 -6.83 -6.98 -4.00
C LYS A 242 -6.34 -5.62 -3.50
N PHE A 243 -5.15 -5.17 -3.91
CA PHE A 243 -4.67 -3.83 -3.56
C PHE A 243 -5.61 -2.72 -4.03
N PHE A 244 -6.11 -2.76 -5.26
CA PHE A 244 -7.04 -1.73 -5.76
C PHE A 244 -8.40 -1.78 -5.07
N PHE A 245 -8.85 -2.96 -4.67
CA PHE A 245 -10.10 -3.13 -3.93
C PHE A 245 -10.07 -2.32 -2.62
N PHE A 246 -8.98 -2.41 -1.85
CA PHE A 246 -8.82 -1.76 -0.54
C PHE A 246 -8.17 -0.36 -0.59
N CYS A 247 -7.21 -0.14 -1.49
CA CYS A 247 -6.44 1.12 -1.53
C CYS A 247 -7.02 2.17 -2.49
N ASP A 248 -8.01 1.81 -3.31
CA ASP A 248 -8.76 2.72 -4.19
C ASP A 248 -10.28 2.60 -3.99
N PRO A 249 -10.80 3.01 -2.81
CA PRO A 249 -12.24 2.93 -2.50
C PRO A 249 -13.10 3.78 -3.44
N ALA A 250 -12.51 4.82 -4.05
CA ALA A 250 -13.20 5.67 -5.02
C ALA A 250 -13.16 5.12 -6.46
N ARG A 251 -12.55 3.94 -6.69
CA ARG A 251 -12.45 3.25 -7.98
C ARG A 251 -11.96 4.18 -9.12
N ARG A 252 -10.94 4.99 -8.83
CA ARG A 252 -10.32 5.91 -9.79
C ARG A 252 -9.29 5.22 -10.70
N GLY A 253 -8.99 3.95 -10.45
CA GLY A 253 -7.97 3.19 -11.16
C GLY A 253 -6.55 3.54 -10.71
N LYS A 254 -6.37 4.09 -9.50
CA LYS A 254 -5.03 4.42 -8.99
C LYS A 254 -4.89 4.24 -7.48
N ALA A 255 -3.86 3.49 -7.07
CA ALA A 255 -3.58 3.17 -5.66
C ALA A 255 -2.55 4.15 -5.09
N CYS A 256 -2.87 4.85 -4.00
CA CYS A 256 -1.90 5.77 -3.37
C CYS A 256 -0.80 4.97 -2.68
N ILE A 257 0.48 5.21 -3.02
CA ILE A 257 1.63 4.49 -2.44
C ILE A 257 1.60 4.55 -0.91
N LYS A 258 1.30 5.72 -0.34
CA LYS A 258 1.19 5.88 1.12
C LYS A 258 0.09 4.98 1.72
N LYS A 259 -1.04 4.80 1.04
CA LYS A 259 -2.11 3.91 1.51
C LYS A 259 -1.69 2.45 1.42
N VAL A 260 -1.05 2.05 0.32
CA VAL A 260 -0.53 0.69 0.12
C VAL A 260 0.44 0.32 1.25
N LEU A 261 1.39 1.20 1.58
CA LEU A 261 2.36 0.98 2.67
C LEU A 261 1.74 0.84 4.06
N LEU A 262 0.52 1.33 4.26
CA LEU A 262 -0.21 1.29 5.52
C LEU A 262 -1.33 0.24 5.50
N SER A 263 -1.48 -0.51 4.40
CA SER A 263 -2.55 -1.48 4.22
C SER A 263 -2.18 -2.84 4.80
N ASN A 264 -3.19 -3.56 5.32
CA ASN A 264 -3.04 -4.96 5.69
C ASN A 264 -2.66 -5.81 4.48
N CYS A 265 -3.09 -5.43 3.27
CA CYS A 265 -2.71 -6.11 2.03
C CYS A 265 -1.19 -6.23 1.85
N LEU A 266 -0.42 -5.17 2.15
CA LEU A 266 1.03 -5.26 2.07
C LEU A 266 1.59 -6.19 3.16
N GLN A 267 1.01 -6.17 4.35
CA GLN A 267 1.43 -7.06 5.43
C GLN A 267 1.22 -8.53 5.03
N GLU A 268 0.01 -8.89 4.59
CA GLU A 268 -0.34 -10.25 4.15
C GLU A 268 0.55 -10.73 2.99
N LEU A 269 0.86 -9.84 2.03
CA LEU A 269 1.80 -10.17 0.95
C LEU A 269 3.21 -10.42 1.48
N MET A 270 3.66 -9.62 2.46
CA MET A 270 4.99 -9.77 3.04
C MET A 270 5.10 -11.00 3.95
N GLU A 271 4.01 -11.51 4.51
CA GLU A 271 3.98 -12.76 5.29
C GLU A 271 4.43 -13.97 4.46
N LEU A 272 4.29 -13.91 3.13
CA LEU A 272 4.80 -14.95 2.22
C LEU A 272 6.34 -15.03 2.14
N HIS A 273 7.07 -14.13 2.82
CA HIS A 273 8.53 -14.27 3.03
C HIS A 273 8.89 -15.35 4.04
N GLN A 274 7.96 -15.79 4.91
CA GLN A 274 8.26 -16.79 5.94
C GLN A 274 8.76 -18.08 5.28
N GLU A 275 9.95 -18.54 5.69
CA GLU A 275 10.85 -19.40 4.91
C GLU A 275 10.57 -20.90 4.97
N THR A 276 9.62 -21.36 5.78
CA THR A 276 9.39 -22.80 5.99
C THR A 276 7.98 -23.19 5.55
N GLU A 277 7.85 -23.72 4.32
CA GLU A 277 6.67 -24.49 3.87
C GLU A 277 6.29 -25.58 4.88
N GLU A 278 7.23 -26.05 5.71
CA GLU A 278 7.02 -27.05 6.76
C GLU A 278 6.29 -26.51 8.02
N GLU A 279 6.20 -25.20 8.20
CA GLU A 279 5.56 -24.58 9.39
C GLU A 279 4.23 -23.88 9.06
N VAL A 280 3.87 -23.72 7.79
CA VAL A 280 2.60 -23.12 7.38
C VAL A 280 1.63 -24.22 6.98
N THR A 281 0.57 -24.37 7.75
CA THR A 281 -0.49 -25.34 7.48
C THR A 281 -1.24 -25.00 6.18
N ASP A 282 -1.83 -26.01 5.53
CA ASP A 282 -2.70 -25.80 4.36
C ASP A 282 -3.84 -24.81 4.67
N THR A 283 -4.30 -24.78 5.92
CA THR A 283 -5.32 -23.86 6.43
C THR A 283 -4.83 -22.40 6.41
N GLU A 284 -3.64 -22.12 6.95
CA GLU A 284 -3.07 -20.77 6.94
C GLU A 284 -2.80 -20.28 5.50
N GLN A 285 -2.39 -21.17 4.59
CA GLN A 285 -2.28 -20.83 3.17
C GLN A 285 -3.64 -20.51 2.54
N ALA A 286 -4.70 -21.20 2.93
CA ALA A 286 -6.05 -20.95 2.43
C ALA A 286 -6.65 -19.63 2.94
N GLU A 287 -6.22 -19.16 4.12
CA GLU A 287 -6.64 -17.88 4.69
C GLU A 287 -5.95 -16.68 4.02
N ASN A 288 -4.68 -16.82 3.64
CA ASN A 288 -3.96 -15.73 2.97
C ASN A 288 -4.33 -15.66 1.48
N TRP A 289 -5.10 -14.63 1.09
CA TRP A 289 -5.51 -14.41 -0.30
C TRP A 289 -4.34 -14.24 -1.29
N PHE A 290 -3.16 -13.83 -0.83
CA PHE A 290 -1.97 -13.69 -1.67
C PHE A 290 -1.22 -15.03 -1.88
N SER A 291 -1.61 -16.10 -1.19
CA SER A 291 -1.00 -17.42 -1.41
C SER A 291 -1.27 -17.92 -2.83
N LEU A 292 -0.39 -18.81 -3.30
CA LEU A 292 -0.57 -19.47 -4.60
C LEU A 292 -1.87 -20.29 -4.62
N THR A 293 -2.16 -21.00 -3.52
CA THR A 293 -3.38 -21.80 -3.32
C THR A 293 -4.64 -20.96 -3.47
N SER A 294 -4.69 -19.78 -2.83
CA SER A 294 -5.80 -18.84 -2.97
C SER A 294 -5.97 -18.35 -4.41
N ALA A 295 -4.87 -17.95 -5.06
CA ALA A 295 -4.90 -17.49 -6.44
C ALA A 295 -5.41 -18.58 -7.42
N GLN A 296 -4.98 -19.83 -7.23
CA GLN A 296 -5.45 -20.98 -8.01
C GLN A 296 -6.94 -21.26 -7.76
N ARG A 297 -7.38 -21.31 -6.49
CA ARG A 297 -8.79 -21.50 -6.12
C ARG A 297 -9.71 -20.51 -6.82
N ILE A 298 -9.33 -19.23 -6.87
CA ILE A 298 -10.12 -18.18 -7.53
C ILE A 298 -10.21 -18.42 -9.04
N CYS A 299 -9.10 -18.80 -9.69
CA CYS A 299 -9.09 -19.15 -11.10
C CYS A 299 -9.96 -20.38 -11.38
N ASP A 300 -9.82 -21.43 -10.60
CA ASP A 300 -10.59 -22.66 -10.75
C ASP A 300 -12.09 -22.40 -10.58
N MET A 301 -12.46 -21.54 -9.62
CA MET A 301 -13.84 -21.12 -9.42
C MET A 301 -14.39 -20.34 -10.62
N PHE A 302 -13.62 -19.45 -11.23
CA PHE A 302 -14.03 -18.75 -12.45
C PHE A 302 -14.19 -19.72 -13.63
N LEU A 303 -13.22 -20.60 -13.84
CA LEU A 303 -13.22 -21.58 -14.94
C LEU A 303 -14.34 -22.62 -14.80
N ALA A 304 -14.70 -23.00 -13.58
CA ALA A 304 -15.82 -23.89 -13.32
C ALA A 304 -17.18 -23.27 -13.69
N LEU A 305 -17.29 -21.94 -13.59
CA LEU A 305 -18.50 -21.19 -13.93
C LEU A 305 -18.58 -20.86 -15.43
N ASP A 306 -17.46 -20.58 -16.10
CA ASP A 306 -17.38 -20.24 -17.53
C ASP A 306 -17.58 -21.49 -18.41
N LYS A 307 -18.84 -21.87 -18.63
CA LYS A 307 -19.22 -23.13 -19.28
C LYS A 307 -18.99 -23.13 -20.78
N ASP A 308 -19.12 -21.96 -21.40
CA ASP A 308 -18.88 -21.80 -22.83
C ASP A 308 -17.41 -21.44 -23.17
N MET A 309 -16.58 -21.25 -22.13
CA MET A 309 -15.15 -20.93 -22.19
C MET A 309 -14.87 -19.64 -22.98
N ASN A 310 -15.77 -18.66 -22.89
CA ASN A 310 -15.64 -17.39 -23.61
C ASN A 310 -14.76 -16.35 -22.87
N GLY A 311 -14.35 -16.65 -21.63
CA GLY A 311 -13.51 -15.80 -20.79
C GLY A 311 -14.28 -14.72 -20.00
N THR A 312 -15.60 -14.81 -19.96
CA THR A 312 -16.52 -13.94 -19.20
C THR A 312 -17.66 -14.77 -18.63
N LEU A 313 -18.34 -14.27 -17.59
CA LEU A 313 -19.47 -14.95 -16.97
C LEU A 313 -20.77 -14.25 -17.29
N SER A 314 -21.71 -15.02 -17.80
CA SER A 314 -23.10 -14.62 -17.91
C SER A 314 -23.79 -14.68 -16.55
N LYS A 315 -24.97 -14.04 -16.44
CA LYS A 315 -25.82 -14.15 -15.25
C LYS A 315 -26.14 -15.60 -14.90
N GLN A 316 -26.43 -16.41 -15.93
CA GLN A 316 -26.85 -17.80 -15.74
C GLN A 316 -25.71 -18.65 -15.17
N GLU A 317 -24.48 -18.36 -15.56
CA GLU A 317 -23.29 -19.03 -15.01
C GLU A 317 -23.02 -18.58 -13.59
N LEU A 318 -23.05 -17.28 -13.30
CA LEU A 318 -22.79 -16.77 -11.95
C LEU A 318 -23.83 -17.26 -10.92
N ARG A 319 -25.07 -17.59 -11.34
CA ARG A 319 -26.08 -18.21 -10.46
C ARG A 319 -25.64 -19.53 -9.84
N GLU A 320 -24.64 -20.22 -10.41
CA GLU A 320 -24.13 -21.48 -9.85
C GLU A 320 -23.00 -21.26 -8.83
N TYR A 321 -22.56 -20.01 -8.64
CA TYR A 321 -21.60 -19.66 -7.61
C TYR A 321 -22.08 -20.10 -6.22
N ALA A 322 -21.18 -20.70 -5.43
CA ALA A 322 -21.46 -21.23 -4.09
C ALA A 322 -22.72 -22.12 -4.05
N ASP A 323 -22.84 -23.05 -5.01
CA ASP A 323 -23.97 -23.97 -5.18
C ASP A 323 -25.32 -23.27 -5.35
N GLY A 324 -25.31 -22.04 -5.87
CA GLY A 324 -26.50 -21.24 -6.11
C GLY A 324 -27.23 -20.80 -4.85
N THR A 325 -26.49 -20.56 -3.77
CA THR A 325 -27.02 -20.08 -2.48
C THR A 325 -27.38 -18.60 -2.50
N LEU A 326 -26.71 -17.82 -3.35
CA LEU A 326 -27.00 -16.41 -3.59
C LEU A 326 -28.37 -16.21 -4.24
N THR A 327 -29.09 -15.17 -3.81
CA THR A 327 -30.40 -14.82 -4.35
C THR A 327 -30.35 -14.29 -5.77
N GLU A 328 -31.43 -14.55 -6.52
CA GLU A 328 -31.57 -14.09 -7.90
C GLU A 328 -31.50 -12.55 -8.00
N ILE A 329 -32.24 -11.86 -7.12
CA ILE A 329 -32.22 -10.40 -7.06
C ILE A 329 -30.81 -9.85 -6.82
N PHE A 330 -29.99 -10.50 -5.99
CA PHE A 330 -28.62 -10.06 -5.77
C PHE A 330 -27.76 -10.22 -7.02
N ILE A 331 -27.82 -11.37 -7.70
CA ILE A 331 -27.07 -11.61 -8.95
C ILE A 331 -27.47 -10.58 -10.03
N GLU A 332 -28.77 -10.32 -10.20
CA GLU A 332 -29.27 -9.28 -11.10
C GLU A 332 -28.66 -7.91 -10.78
N ARG A 333 -28.64 -7.53 -9.51
CA ARG A 333 -28.11 -6.24 -9.05
C ARG A 333 -26.58 -6.14 -9.19
N VAL A 334 -25.84 -7.23 -9.00
CA VAL A 334 -24.39 -7.28 -9.25
C VAL A 334 -24.08 -6.92 -10.71
N PHE A 335 -24.83 -7.49 -11.66
CA PHE A 335 -24.67 -7.14 -13.07
C PHE A 335 -25.09 -5.71 -13.38
N ASP A 336 -26.11 -5.19 -12.68
CA ASP A 336 -26.57 -3.82 -12.88
C ASP A 336 -25.58 -2.76 -12.38
N GLU A 337 -24.95 -3.00 -11.24
CA GLU A 337 -24.11 -2.02 -10.55
C GLU A 337 -22.62 -2.14 -10.88
N HIS A 338 -22.13 -3.38 -11.06
CA HIS A 338 -20.69 -3.64 -11.11
C HIS A 338 -20.21 -4.17 -12.45
N VAL A 339 -21.09 -4.73 -13.28
CA VAL A 339 -20.74 -5.21 -14.63
C VAL A 339 -21.03 -4.13 -15.68
N ARG A 340 -19.97 -3.74 -16.41
CA ARG A 340 -20.06 -2.70 -17.45
C ARG A 340 -20.82 -3.22 -18.66
N ARG A 341 -21.67 -2.38 -19.24
CA ARG A 341 -22.26 -2.65 -20.56
C ARG A 341 -21.17 -2.56 -21.63
N ASN A 342 -21.08 -3.59 -22.46
CA ASN A 342 -20.16 -3.59 -23.59
C ASN A 342 -20.52 -2.44 -24.55
N LYS A 343 -19.50 -1.70 -25.03
CA LYS A 343 -19.70 -0.54 -25.93
C LYS A 343 -20.27 -0.93 -27.31
N GLY A 344 -20.29 -2.23 -27.62
CA GLY A 344 -20.75 -2.78 -28.91
C GLY A 344 -22.17 -3.33 -28.87
N GLY A 345 -23.17 -2.51 -28.54
CA GLY A 345 -24.58 -2.70 -28.94
C GLY A 345 -25.34 -3.96 -28.48
N GLY A 346 -24.70 -4.91 -27.80
CA GLY A 346 -25.35 -6.07 -27.18
C GLY A 346 -26.06 -5.67 -25.88
N ASN A 347 -27.28 -6.17 -25.68
CA ASN A 347 -28.06 -5.92 -24.46
C ASN A 347 -27.61 -6.79 -23.28
N THR A 348 -26.73 -7.77 -23.53
CA THR A 348 -26.18 -8.69 -22.54
C THR A 348 -24.95 -8.08 -21.86
N ARG A 349 -25.00 -8.01 -20.53
CA ARG A 349 -23.85 -7.68 -19.69
C ARG A 349 -23.11 -8.98 -19.39
N GLU A 350 -21.80 -8.99 -19.61
CA GLU A 350 -20.92 -10.13 -19.34
C GLU A 350 -19.89 -9.70 -18.29
N MET A 351 -19.70 -10.51 -17.25
CA MET A 351 -18.77 -10.25 -16.16
C MET A 351 -17.36 -10.71 -16.55
N ASP A 352 -16.42 -9.78 -16.69
CA ASP A 352 -15.02 -10.13 -16.90
C ASP A 352 -14.35 -10.62 -15.61
N PHE A 353 -13.16 -11.22 -15.76
CA PHE A 353 -12.39 -11.74 -14.63
C PHE A 353 -12.10 -10.67 -13.56
N ASP A 354 -11.83 -9.42 -13.94
CA ASP A 354 -11.57 -8.35 -12.96
C ASP A 354 -12.82 -7.99 -12.14
N SER A 355 -13.99 -8.00 -12.77
CA SER A 355 -15.28 -7.79 -12.10
C SER A 355 -15.62 -8.97 -11.19
N PHE A 356 -15.29 -10.20 -11.61
CA PHE A 356 -15.43 -11.39 -10.77
C PHE A 356 -14.51 -11.34 -9.54
N LEU A 357 -13.26 -10.88 -9.69
CA LEU A 357 -12.37 -10.69 -8.55
C LEU A 357 -12.93 -9.69 -7.53
N ASP A 358 -13.48 -8.56 -7.98
CA ASP A 358 -14.15 -7.60 -7.08
C ASP A 358 -15.37 -8.22 -6.38
N PHE A 359 -16.13 -9.06 -7.10
CA PHE A 359 -17.29 -9.76 -6.56
C PHE A 359 -16.88 -10.73 -5.43
N VAL A 360 -15.87 -11.57 -5.65
CA VAL A 360 -15.40 -12.51 -4.60
C VAL A 360 -14.78 -11.74 -3.43
N LEU A 361 -13.96 -10.73 -3.69
CA LEU A 361 -13.37 -9.89 -2.64
C LEU A 361 -14.45 -9.24 -1.77
N ALA A 362 -15.55 -8.78 -2.36
CA ALA A 362 -16.66 -8.20 -1.60
C ALA A 362 -17.40 -9.21 -0.74
N LEU A 363 -17.61 -10.44 -1.24
CA LEU A 363 -18.30 -11.51 -0.50
C LEU A 363 -17.47 -12.10 0.64
N GLU A 364 -16.14 -12.15 0.48
CA GLU A 364 -15.24 -12.63 1.52
C GLU A 364 -14.89 -11.55 2.56
N ASN A 365 -15.10 -10.27 2.25
CA ASN A 365 -14.73 -9.15 3.14
C ASN A 365 -15.95 -8.26 3.51
N LYS A 366 -17.10 -8.88 3.82
CA LYS A 366 -18.37 -8.16 4.07
C LYS A 366 -18.32 -7.17 5.23
N ASP A 367 -17.42 -7.39 6.19
CA ASP A 367 -17.24 -6.53 7.38
C ASP A 367 -16.31 -5.33 7.14
N THR A 368 -15.64 -5.31 5.99
CA THR A 368 -14.79 -4.18 5.60
C THR A 368 -15.61 -3.06 4.98
N PRO A 369 -15.20 -1.79 5.12
CA PRO A 369 -15.89 -0.68 4.46
C PRO A 369 -16.02 -0.85 2.95
N GLU A 370 -15.00 -1.41 2.30
CA GLU A 370 -14.95 -1.62 0.85
C GLU A 370 -15.90 -2.72 0.40
N GLY A 371 -15.92 -3.88 1.09
CA GLY A 371 -16.87 -4.96 0.82
C GLY A 371 -18.31 -4.53 1.06
N LEU A 372 -18.59 -3.90 2.20
CA LEU A 372 -19.94 -3.44 2.51
C LEU A 372 -20.43 -2.35 1.56
N THR A 373 -19.56 -1.45 1.11
CA THR A 373 -19.90 -0.43 0.10
C THR A 373 -20.22 -1.06 -1.25
N TYR A 374 -19.49 -2.12 -1.65
CA TYR A 374 -19.80 -2.88 -2.86
C TYR A 374 -21.19 -3.51 -2.77
N LEU A 375 -21.48 -4.21 -1.66
CA LEU A 375 -22.74 -4.90 -1.43
C LEU A 375 -23.91 -3.92 -1.32
N PHE A 376 -23.73 -2.79 -0.63
CA PHE A 376 -24.79 -1.80 -0.44
C PHE A 376 -25.35 -1.26 -1.77
N ARG A 377 -24.50 -1.10 -2.80
CA ARG A 377 -24.99 -0.69 -4.13
C ARG A 377 -25.95 -1.71 -4.72
N CYS A 378 -25.71 -3.00 -4.49
CA CYS A 378 -26.61 -4.06 -4.91
C CYS A 378 -27.92 -4.03 -4.11
N LEU A 379 -27.83 -3.80 -2.79
CA LEU A 379 -28.98 -3.74 -1.88
C LEU A 379 -29.88 -2.53 -2.14
N ASP A 380 -29.32 -1.39 -2.54
CA ASP A 380 -30.08 -0.17 -2.86
C ASP A 380 -30.78 -0.32 -4.22
N LEU A 381 -31.91 -1.02 -4.22
CA LEU A 381 -32.69 -1.37 -5.41
C LEU A 381 -33.14 -0.14 -6.22
N GLN A 382 -33.23 1.02 -5.59
CA GLN A 382 -33.72 2.26 -6.19
C GLN A 382 -32.64 3.32 -6.41
N GLY A 383 -31.38 3.05 -6.02
CA GLY A 383 -30.27 3.99 -6.14
C GLY A 383 -30.45 5.29 -5.35
N ARG A 384 -31.16 5.24 -4.21
CA ARG A 384 -31.51 6.43 -3.40
C ARG A 384 -30.47 6.76 -2.33
N GLY A 385 -29.52 5.87 -2.08
CA GLY A 385 -28.54 5.93 -1.00
C GLY A 385 -29.05 5.39 0.34
N TYR A 386 -30.22 4.74 0.37
CA TYR A 386 -30.81 4.15 1.58
C TYR A 386 -31.79 3.02 1.27
N LEU A 387 -31.91 2.09 2.23
CA LEU A 387 -32.86 0.98 2.24
C LEU A 387 -34.06 1.33 3.09
N THR A 388 -35.25 0.96 2.62
CA THR A 388 -36.52 1.06 3.35
C THR A 388 -37.02 -0.32 3.76
N THR A 389 -38.07 -0.37 4.58
CA THR A 389 -38.81 -1.59 4.93
C THR A 389 -39.20 -2.41 3.71
N VAL A 390 -39.62 -1.76 2.63
CA VAL A 390 -40.02 -2.44 1.38
C VAL A 390 -38.81 -3.04 0.66
N ASP A 391 -37.67 -2.35 0.67
CA ASP A 391 -36.45 -2.85 0.03
C ASP A 391 -35.96 -4.12 0.74
N ILE A 392 -35.89 -4.09 2.08
CA ILE A 392 -35.47 -5.25 2.88
C ILE A 392 -36.46 -6.41 2.74
N HIS A 393 -37.76 -6.15 2.80
CA HIS A 393 -38.76 -7.20 2.56
C HIS A 393 -38.61 -7.83 1.18
N THR A 394 -38.34 -7.03 0.14
CA THR A 394 -38.20 -7.53 -1.24
C THR A 394 -36.96 -8.41 -1.38
N LEU A 395 -35.82 -7.99 -0.83
CA LEU A 395 -34.58 -8.76 -0.81
C LEU A 395 -34.75 -10.07 -0.03
N PHE A 396 -35.30 -9.98 1.17
CA PHE A 396 -35.42 -11.13 2.07
C PHE A 396 -36.45 -12.16 1.59
N ARG A 397 -37.48 -11.74 0.84
CA ARG A 397 -38.43 -12.67 0.23
C ARG A 397 -37.73 -13.72 -0.66
N ASP A 398 -36.71 -13.32 -1.40
CA ASP A 398 -35.97 -14.24 -2.28
C ASP A 398 -35.06 -15.18 -1.46
N VAL A 399 -34.52 -14.71 -0.33
CA VAL A 399 -33.81 -15.56 0.66
C VAL A 399 -34.78 -16.59 1.26
N HIS A 400 -35.95 -16.14 1.69
CA HIS A 400 -37.00 -16.99 2.26
C HIS A 400 -37.50 -18.05 1.28
N GLN A 401 -37.59 -17.74 -0.02
CA GLN A 401 -37.93 -18.74 -1.03
C GLN A 401 -36.91 -19.89 -1.07
N LYS A 402 -35.61 -19.57 -1.03
CA LYS A 402 -34.54 -20.58 -0.94
C LYS A 402 -34.54 -21.32 0.40
N TRP A 403 -34.89 -20.63 1.49
CA TRP A 403 -35.03 -21.22 2.83
C TRP A 403 -36.09 -22.33 2.85
N ILE A 404 -37.25 -22.08 2.23
CA ILE A 404 -38.32 -23.05 2.06
C ILE A 404 -37.90 -24.23 1.17
N GLU A 405 -37.16 -23.96 0.08
CA GLU A 405 -36.63 -25.01 -0.79
C GLU A 405 -35.67 -25.96 -0.06
N GLY A 406 -34.97 -25.45 0.95
CA GLY A 406 -34.15 -26.23 1.89
C GLY A 406 -34.94 -27.04 2.91
N GLY A 407 -36.28 -26.94 2.94
CA GLY A 407 -37.16 -27.69 3.83
C GLY A 407 -37.54 -26.98 5.14
N ASN A 408 -37.21 -25.70 5.30
CA ASN A 408 -37.53 -24.92 6.49
C ASN A 408 -38.78 -24.05 6.26
N TYR A 409 -39.91 -24.42 6.88
CA TYR A 409 -41.22 -23.80 6.60
C TYR A 409 -41.70 -22.79 7.63
N GLU A 410 -41.03 -22.69 8.78
CA GLU A 410 -41.40 -21.79 9.87
C GLU A 410 -40.45 -20.60 9.88
N LEU A 411 -40.87 -19.48 9.27
CA LEU A 411 -40.16 -18.21 9.37
C LEU A 411 -41.12 -17.04 9.21
N CYS A 412 -41.10 -16.08 10.14
CA CYS A 412 -41.83 -14.83 10.02
C CYS A 412 -40.92 -13.75 9.44
N ILE A 413 -41.20 -13.31 8.21
CA ILE A 413 -40.42 -12.28 7.52
C ILE A 413 -40.44 -10.96 8.30
N GLU A 414 -41.56 -10.65 8.95
CA GLU A 414 -41.73 -9.43 9.74
C GLU A 414 -40.79 -9.41 10.97
N ASP A 415 -40.58 -10.56 11.62
CA ASP A 415 -39.67 -10.67 12.76
C ASP A 415 -38.21 -10.48 12.33
N VAL A 416 -37.80 -11.10 11.21
CA VAL A 416 -36.43 -10.91 10.66
C VAL A 416 -36.20 -9.47 10.23
N ARG A 417 -37.22 -8.83 9.65
CA ARG A 417 -37.16 -7.40 9.35
C ARG A 417 -36.92 -6.60 10.62
N ASP A 418 -37.70 -6.81 11.67
CA ASP A 418 -37.59 -6.03 12.89
C ASP A 418 -36.23 -6.27 13.58
N GLU A 419 -35.71 -7.51 13.54
CA GLU A 419 -34.35 -7.85 13.98
C GLU A 419 -33.28 -7.06 13.22
N ILE A 420 -33.36 -6.95 11.89
CA ILE A 420 -32.42 -6.15 11.09
C ILE A 420 -32.45 -4.67 11.53
N TRP A 421 -33.63 -4.11 11.82
CA TRP A 421 -33.73 -2.73 12.31
C TRP A 421 -33.09 -2.56 13.68
N ASP A 422 -33.28 -3.55 14.56
CA ASP A 422 -32.68 -3.56 15.89
C ASP A 422 -31.16 -3.79 15.86
N MET A 423 -30.64 -4.53 14.88
CA MET A 423 -29.19 -4.68 14.66
C MET A 423 -28.56 -3.37 14.17
N VAL A 424 -29.22 -2.67 13.24
CA VAL A 424 -28.64 -1.49 12.59
C VAL A 424 -28.82 -0.22 13.42
N LYS A 425 -29.98 -0.04 14.07
CA LYS A 425 -30.37 1.17 14.82
C LYS A 425 -30.12 2.45 14.02
N PRO A 426 -30.75 2.60 12.84
CA PRO A 426 -30.46 3.71 11.95
C PRO A 426 -30.80 5.07 12.57
N GLY A 427 -30.08 6.11 12.15
CA GLY A 427 -30.36 7.47 12.61
C GLY A 427 -31.74 8.00 12.18
N ASP A 428 -32.24 7.58 11.02
CA ASP A 428 -33.62 7.79 10.57
C ASP A 428 -34.39 6.47 10.69
N PRO A 429 -35.45 6.38 11.52
CA PRO A 429 -36.20 5.13 11.74
C PRO A 429 -36.78 4.49 10.46
N LEU A 430 -36.91 5.26 9.38
CA LEU A 430 -37.49 4.80 8.12
C LEU A 430 -36.43 4.42 7.07
N LYS A 431 -35.14 4.61 7.36
CA LYS A 431 -34.07 4.49 6.35
C LYS A 431 -32.78 3.95 6.93
N ILE A 432 -32.27 2.88 6.33
CA ILE A 432 -30.93 2.37 6.59
C ILE A 432 -29.98 2.86 5.49
N THR A 433 -29.02 3.71 5.84
CA THR A 433 -27.98 4.18 4.92
C THR A 433 -26.76 3.27 4.96
N SER A 434 -25.88 3.40 3.95
CA SER A 434 -24.56 2.72 3.98
C SER A 434 -23.76 3.08 5.23
N ASN A 435 -23.86 4.33 5.70
CA ASN A 435 -23.18 4.77 6.91
C ASN A 435 -23.75 4.13 8.18
N ASP A 436 -25.06 3.87 8.24
CA ASP A 436 -25.67 3.16 9.36
C ASP A 436 -25.13 1.73 9.45
N LEU A 437 -25.07 1.01 8.33
CA LEU A 437 -24.52 -0.36 8.28
C LEU A 437 -23.02 -0.41 8.65
N LEU A 438 -22.23 0.59 8.27
CA LEU A 438 -20.82 0.68 8.64
C LEU A 438 -20.63 0.94 10.15
N ASN A 439 -21.53 1.71 10.76
CA ASN A 439 -21.41 2.12 12.15
C ASN A 439 -21.99 1.08 13.13
N CYS A 440 -22.97 0.28 12.71
CA CYS A 440 -23.60 -0.71 13.58
C CYS A 440 -22.72 -1.93 13.90
N LYS A 441 -21.58 -2.10 13.20
CA LYS A 441 -20.66 -3.25 13.33
C LYS A 441 -21.27 -4.63 13.02
N GLN A 442 -22.50 -4.64 12.51
CA GLN A 442 -23.23 -5.83 12.06
C GLN A 442 -23.61 -5.72 10.57
N GLY A 443 -23.03 -4.76 9.85
CA GLY A 443 -23.35 -4.50 8.45
C GLY A 443 -23.06 -5.69 7.53
N GLY A 444 -21.96 -6.41 7.76
CA GLY A 444 -21.63 -7.62 7.02
C GLY A 444 -22.66 -8.73 7.23
N THR A 445 -23.06 -8.97 8.49
CA THR A 445 -24.14 -9.91 8.85
C THR A 445 -25.44 -9.56 8.15
N VAL A 446 -25.90 -8.30 8.26
CA VAL A 446 -27.13 -7.83 7.61
C VAL A 446 -27.06 -7.97 6.09
N ALA A 447 -25.93 -7.61 5.47
CA ALA A 447 -25.75 -7.80 4.04
C ALA A 447 -25.81 -9.29 3.66
N SER A 448 -25.20 -10.17 4.44
CA SER A 448 -25.21 -11.62 4.23
C SER A 448 -26.62 -12.19 4.32
N MET A 449 -27.40 -11.81 5.34
CA MET A 449 -28.80 -12.22 5.51
C MET A 449 -29.69 -11.83 4.34
N LEU A 450 -29.38 -10.73 3.65
CA LEU A 450 -30.20 -10.20 2.55
C LEU A 450 -29.83 -10.73 1.16
N ILE A 451 -28.65 -11.34 1.00
CA ILE A 451 -28.14 -11.78 -0.32
C ILE A 451 -27.97 -13.29 -0.43
N ASP A 452 -27.81 -14.01 0.68
CA ASP A 452 -27.39 -15.41 0.71
C ASP A 452 -28.19 -16.22 1.76
N VAL A 453 -28.78 -17.33 1.33
CA VAL A 453 -29.50 -18.26 2.23
C VAL A 453 -28.58 -18.92 3.25
N ARG A 454 -27.32 -19.21 2.91
CA ARG A 454 -26.33 -19.73 3.88
C ARG A 454 -25.96 -18.65 4.90
N GLY A 455 -25.85 -17.41 4.43
CA GLY A 455 -25.65 -16.23 5.28
C GLY A 455 -26.77 -16.06 6.31
N PHE A 456 -28.02 -16.21 5.88
CA PHE A 456 -29.16 -16.19 6.81
C PHE A 456 -29.16 -17.40 7.76
N TRP A 457 -28.89 -18.62 7.25
CA TRP A 457 -28.81 -19.82 8.08
C TRP A 457 -27.79 -19.70 9.22
N ALA A 458 -26.60 -19.18 8.92
CA ALA A 458 -25.56 -18.98 9.92
C ALA A 458 -25.98 -18.00 11.02
N HIS A 459 -26.71 -16.94 10.65
CA HIS A 459 -27.26 -15.98 11.62
C HIS A 459 -28.36 -16.59 12.48
N ASP A 460 -29.29 -17.34 11.87
CA ASP A 460 -30.40 -18.00 12.57
C ASP A 460 -29.90 -19.07 13.55
N ASN A 461 -28.82 -19.77 13.21
CA ASN A 461 -28.21 -20.84 14.03
C ASN A 461 -27.04 -20.37 14.90
N ARG A 462 -26.80 -19.06 15.01
CA ARG A 462 -25.65 -18.47 15.72
C ARG A 462 -25.49 -18.95 17.16
N GLU A 463 -26.60 -19.17 17.88
CA GLU A 463 -26.56 -19.60 19.28
C GLU A 463 -26.10 -21.06 19.43
N ASN A 464 -26.42 -21.92 18.46
CA ASN A 464 -25.98 -23.31 18.44
C ASN A 464 -24.51 -23.41 18.04
N LEU A 465 -24.08 -22.64 17.03
CA LEU A 465 -22.70 -22.60 16.58
C LEU A 465 -21.75 -22.12 17.69
N LEU A 466 -22.17 -21.12 18.49
CA LEU A 466 -21.39 -20.66 19.64
C LEU A 466 -21.25 -21.72 20.73
N GLN A 467 -22.23 -22.62 20.89
CA GLN A 467 -22.15 -23.71 21.87
C GLN A 467 -21.20 -24.82 21.41
N GLU A 468 -21.18 -25.12 20.11
CA GLU A 468 -20.25 -26.10 19.52
C GLU A 468 -18.79 -25.64 19.60
N GLU A 469 -18.51 -24.34 19.52
CA GLU A 469 -17.16 -23.79 19.70
C GLU A 469 -16.69 -23.78 21.18
N GLU A 470 -17.62 -23.78 22.14
CA GLU A 470 -17.30 -23.76 23.59
C GLU A 470 -17.13 -25.15 24.21
N GLU A 471 -17.62 -26.22 23.56
CA GLU A 471 -17.38 -27.60 24.01
C GLU A 471 -15.95 -28.03 23.61
N PRO A 472 -15.03 -28.26 24.58
CA PRO A 472 -13.72 -28.82 24.24
C PRO A 472 -13.94 -30.21 23.65
N GLU A 473 -13.33 -30.50 22.51
CA GLU A 473 -13.29 -31.84 21.93
C GLU A 473 -12.84 -32.82 23.03
N GLU A 474 -13.77 -33.62 23.56
CA GLU A 474 -13.44 -34.73 24.45
C GLU A 474 -12.68 -35.77 23.62
N GLU A 475 -11.35 -35.83 23.82
CA GLU A 475 -10.44 -36.83 23.24
C GLU A 475 -10.85 -38.29 23.51
#